data_AF-A0A6A9QPZ8-F1
#
_entry.id   AF-A0A6A9QPZ8-F1
#
_cell.length_a   1.000
_cell.length_b   1.000
_cell.length_c   1.000
_cell.angle_alpha   90.00
_cell.angle_beta   90.00
_cell.angle_gamma   90.00
#
_symmetry.space_group_name_H-M   'P 1'
#
loop_
_entity.id
_entity.type
_entity.pdbx_description
1 polymer ?
#
loop_
_entity_poly.entity_id
_entity_poly.type
_entity_poly.pdbx_seq_one_letter_code
_entity_poly.pdbx_strand_id
1 'polypeptide(L)'
;MSYDERTTAEAVIEIHFNLYEFRDSISKYTIVSDDDWQIISGKEGKYMTKEFDTYGILIYPIETSEDIKYAFSNKIEKIDKFREALYKPRYWREFITIMIEGNKLYTSPDLGLQTFNGVDLVNDIARSKGIEYEDIDDYLRISIDLSRPLTKESLNDAMERLSKALLLYYKIKEYQEDIASKLASQMLS
;
A
#
# COMPACT_ATOMS: atom_id res chain seq x y z
N MET A 1 -15.09 2.86 -20.94
CA MET A 1 -13.64 2.62 -21.02
C MET A 1 -13.16 2.57 -19.59
N SER A 2 -12.83 1.38 -19.08
CA SER A 2 -12.29 1.23 -17.72
C SER A 2 -10.86 1.72 -17.77
N TYR A 3 -10.57 2.86 -17.12
CA TYR A 3 -9.21 3.30 -16.87
C TYR A 3 -8.59 2.26 -15.92
N ASP A 4 -7.70 1.42 -16.45
CA ASP A 4 -6.93 0.48 -15.64
C ASP A 4 -5.67 1.20 -15.19
N GLU A 5 -5.65 1.74 -13.97
CA GLU A 5 -4.50 2.45 -13.37
C GLU A 5 -3.19 1.61 -13.41
N ARG A 6 -3.30 0.29 -13.62
CA ARG A 6 -2.18 -0.61 -13.92
C ARG A 6 -1.38 -0.23 -15.18
N THR A 7 -1.91 0.63 -16.06
CA THR A 7 -1.23 1.01 -17.32
C THR A 7 -0.33 2.25 -17.23
N THR A 8 -0.35 3.02 -16.14
CA THR A 8 0.51 4.22 -15.99
C THR A 8 1.61 4.08 -14.93
N ALA A 9 1.42 3.20 -13.93
CA ALA A 9 2.43 2.97 -12.90
C ALA A 9 3.69 2.28 -13.44
N GLU A 10 4.86 2.69 -12.96
CA GLU A 10 6.15 2.03 -13.26
C GLU A 10 6.25 0.66 -12.60
N ALA A 11 5.63 0.53 -11.41
CA ALA A 11 5.48 -0.74 -10.71
C ALA A 11 4.20 -0.74 -9.88
N VAL A 12 3.52 -1.88 -9.89
CA VAL A 12 2.46 -2.26 -8.95
C VAL A 12 3.04 -3.35 -8.07
N ILE A 13 3.03 -3.15 -6.76
CA ILE A 13 3.57 -4.07 -5.76
C ILE A 13 2.44 -4.47 -4.81
N GLU A 14 2.13 -5.76 -4.76
CA GLU A 14 1.23 -6.32 -3.76
C GLU A 14 2.07 -6.96 -2.65
N ILE A 15 1.79 -6.59 -1.41
CA ILE A 15 2.51 -7.07 -0.22
C ILE A 15 1.52 -7.82 0.66
N HIS A 16 1.68 -9.15 0.69
CA HIS A 16 0.82 -10.07 1.43
C HIS A 16 1.39 -10.33 2.81
N PHE A 17 0.69 -9.94 3.86
CA PHE A 17 1.18 -10.01 5.24
C PHE A 17 1.05 -11.41 5.87
N ASN A 18 0.45 -12.36 5.15
CA ASN A 18 0.28 -13.74 5.56
C ASN A 18 0.77 -14.67 4.44
N LEU A 19 1.77 -15.51 4.73
CA LEU A 19 2.36 -16.42 3.74
C LEU A 19 1.40 -17.49 3.23
N TYR A 20 0.44 -17.93 4.03
CA TYR A 20 -0.54 -18.91 3.57
C TYR A 20 -1.46 -18.30 2.52
N GLU A 21 -1.90 -17.07 2.75
CA GLU A 21 -2.74 -16.33 1.82
C GLU A 21 -1.95 -15.97 0.55
N PHE A 22 -0.69 -15.55 0.68
CA PHE A 22 0.20 -15.34 -0.46
C PHE A 22 0.34 -16.59 -1.34
N ARG A 23 0.63 -17.75 -0.74
CA ARG A 23 0.79 -19.01 -1.48
C ARG A 23 -0.51 -19.43 -2.16
N ASP A 24 -1.65 -19.19 -1.51
CA ASP A 24 -2.97 -19.44 -2.10
C ASP A 24 -3.24 -18.52 -3.30
N SER A 25 -2.89 -17.22 -3.18
CA SER A 25 -3.09 -16.23 -4.25
C SER A 25 -2.31 -16.57 -5.51
N ILE A 26 -1.09 -17.11 -5.38
CA ILE A 26 -0.25 -17.51 -6.52
C ILE A 26 -0.42 -18.97 -6.95
N SER A 27 -1.22 -19.77 -6.24
CA SER A 27 -1.33 -21.23 -6.47
C SER A 27 -1.81 -21.64 -7.88
N LYS A 28 -2.55 -20.75 -8.56
CA LYS A 28 -3.12 -20.98 -9.89
C LYS A 28 -2.17 -20.60 -11.03
N TYR A 29 -1.02 -20.01 -10.72
CA TYR A 29 -0.03 -19.58 -11.70
C TYR A 29 0.99 -20.67 -11.99
N THR A 30 1.53 -20.64 -13.21
CA THR A 30 2.63 -21.53 -13.62
C THR A 30 3.96 -20.85 -13.37
N ILE A 31 4.90 -21.56 -12.75
CA ILE A 31 6.28 -21.11 -12.55
C ILE A 31 7.01 -21.11 -13.90
N VAL A 32 7.59 -19.98 -14.29
CA VAL A 32 8.32 -19.78 -15.56
C VAL A 32 9.83 -19.77 -15.33
N SER A 33 10.30 -19.14 -14.25
CA SER A 33 11.70 -19.15 -13.82
C SER A 33 11.79 -19.07 -12.30
N ASP A 34 12.88 -19.58 -11.75
CA ASP A 34 13.12 -19.71 -10.32
C ASP A 34 14.57 -19.31 -10.01
N ASP A 35 14.80 -18.00 -9.93
CA ASP A 35 16.08 -17.38 -9.56
C ASP A 35 15.93 -16.65 -8.20
N ASP A 36 16.54 -15.46 -8.01
CA ASP A 36 16.31 -14.64 -6.79
C ASP A 36 14.84 -14.15 -6.69
N TRP A 37 14.24 -13.86 -7.84
CA TRP A 37 12.82 -13.61 -8.00
C TRP A 37 12.21 -14.72 -8.84
N GLN A 38 11.10 -15.29 -8.37
CA GLN A 38 10.37 -16.31 -9.10
C GLN A 38 9.40 -15.63 -10.06
N ILE A 39 9.46 -15.95 -11.35
CA ILE A 39 8.52 -15.45 -12.35
C ILE A 39 7.37 -16.43 -12.47
N ILE A 40 6.15 -15.94 -12.23
CA ILE A 40 4.92 -16.72 -12.37
C ILE A 40 4.07 -16.15 -13.52
N SER A 41 3.33 -17.01 -14.21
CA SER A 41 2.50 -16.64 -15.35
C SER A 41 1.12 -17.27 -15.24
N GLY A 42 0.09 -16.45 -15.48
CA GLY A 42 -1.31 -16.85 -15.42
C GLY A 42 -2.15 -16.14 -16.47
N LYS A 43 -3.48 -16.24 -16.34
CA LYS A 43 -4.41 -15.54 -17.26
C LYS A 43 -4.32 -14.02 -17.16
N GLU A 44 -3.97 -13.50 -15.99
CA GLU A 44 -3.94 -12.07 -15.70
C GLU A 44 -2.61 -11.40 -16.10
N GLY A 45 -1.57 -12.19 -16.36
CA GLY A 45 -0.27 -11.67 -16.77
C GLY A 45 0.89 -12.47 -16.19
N LYS A 46 2.07 -11.84 -16.21
CA LYS A 46 3.29 -12.33 -15.59
C LYS A 46 3.65 -11.43 -14.42
N TYR A 47 4.08 -12.05 -13.33
CA TYR A 47 4.44 -11.37 -12.09
C TYR A 47 5.79 -11.88 -11.60
N MET A 48 6.55 -11.01 -10.94
CA MET A 48 7.70 -11.42 -10.14
C MET A 48 7.24 -11.63 -8.71
N THR A 49 7.72 -12.70 -8.08
CA THR A 49 7.35 -13.05 -6.71
C THR A 49 8.56 -13.34 -5.86
N LYS A 50 8.46 -12.97 -4.57
CA LYS A 50 9.48 -13.28 -3.57
C LYS A 50 8.83 -13.49 -2.21
N GLU A 51 9.16 -14.60 -1.58
CA GLU A 51 8.75 -14.90 -0.20
C GLU A 51 9.82 -14.46 0.80
N PHE A 52 9.38 -13.85 1.89
CA PHE A 52 10.16 -13.61 3.11
C PHE A 52 9.58 -14.41 4.27
N ASP A 53 10.29 -14.48 5.40
CA ASP A 53 9.87 -15.30 6.56
C ASP A 53 8.42 -15.10 7.03
N THR A 54 7.87 -13.89 6.85
CA THR A 54 6.54 -13.55 7.38
C THR A 54 5.58 -12.96 6.34
N TYR A 55 6.03 -12.67 5.12
CA TYR A 55 5.20 -11.98 4.11
C TYR A 55 5.69 -12.33 2.70
N GLY A 56 4.82 -12.16 1.71
CA GLY A 56 5.14 -12.35 0.29
C GLY A 56 4.99 -11.04 -0.48
N ILE A 57 5.73 -10.92 -1.58
CA ILE A 57 5.62 -9.79 -2.51
C ILE A 57 5.30 -10.31 -3.91
N LEU A 58 4.37 -9.63 -4.58
CA LEU A 58 4.14 -9.70 -6.02
C LEU A 58 4.50 -8.35 -6.66
N ILE A 59 5.19 -8.35 -7.80
CA ILE A 59 5.51 -7.16 -8.58
C ILE A 59 5.03 -7.34 -10.02
N TYR A 60 4.37 -6.31 -10.54
CA TYR A 60 3.96 -6.16 -11.93
C TYR A 60 4.35 -4.77 -12.46
N PRO A 61 4.78 -4.61 -13.73
CA PRO A 61 5.17 -5.67 -14.66
C PRO A 61 6.53 -6.30 -14.28
N ILE A 62 6.91 -7.39 -14.96
CA ILE A 62 8.21 -8.05 -14.72
C ILE A 62 9.39 -7.20 -15.22
N GLU A 63 9.15 -6.32 -16.19
CA GLU A 63 10.10 -5.35 -16.74
C GLU A 63 10.20 -4.04 -15.92
N THR A 64 9.99 -4.10 -14.61
CA THR A 64 10.17 -2.92 -13.74
C THR A 64 11.65 -2.51 -13.60
N SER A 65 11.89 -1.32 -13.08
CA SER A 65 13.23 -0.76 -12.90
C SER A 65 14.08 -1.56 -11.91
N GLU A 66 15.39 -1.61 -12.18
CA GLU A 66 16.33 -2.42 -11.39
C GLU A 66 16.48 -1.91 -9.94
N ASP A 67 16.31 -0.60 -9.69
CA ASP A 67 16.34 -0.06 -8.33
C ASP A 67 15.11 -0.47 -7.51
N ILE A 68 13.94 -0.60 -8.14
CA ILE A 68 12.74 -1.17 -7.49
C ILE A 68 12.98 -2.64 -7.13
N LYS A 69 13.44 -3.46 -8.09
CA LYS A 69 13.76 -4.88 -7.83
C LYS A 69 14.78 -5.01 -6.70
N TYR A 70 15.86 -4.25 -6.76
CA TYR A 70 16.90 -4.26 -5.75
C TYR A 70 16.39 -3.88 -4.36
N ALA A 71 15.59 -2.82 -4.24
CA ALA A 71 15.04 -2.38 -2.97
C ALA A 71 14.11 -3.44 -2.36
N PHE A 72 13.22 -4.04 -3.16
CA PHE A 72 12.28 -5.08 -2.70
C PHE A 72 12.89 -6.48 -2.58
N SER A 73 14.09 -6.74 -3.11
CA SER A 73 14.85 -7.96 -2.80
C SER A 73 15.28 -8.02 -1.33
N ASN A 74 15.25 -6.88 -0.62
CA ASN A 74 15.61 -6.79 0.79
C ASN A 74 14.37 -6.82 1.70
N LYS A 75 14.54 -7.37 2.91
CA LYS A 75 13.47 -7.42 3.90
C LYS A 75 13.02 -6.02 4.31
N ILE A 76 11.70 -5.80 4.34
CA ILE A 76 11.05 -4.60 4.88
C ILE A 76 11.02 -4.74 6.40
N GLU A 77 11.81 -3.94 7.10
CA GLU A 77 12.12 -4.10 8.52
C GLU A 77 10.91 -3.85 9.42
N LYS A 78 9.99 -2.96 9.01
CA LYS A 78 8.84 -2.53 9.81
C LYS A 78 7.50 -3.02 9.23
N ILE A 79 7.51 -4.17 8.56
CA ILE A 79 6.32 -4.73 7.93
C ILE A 79 5.19 -5.00 8.95
N ASP A 80 5.53 -5.36 10.19
CA ASP A 80 4.56 -5.60 11.27
C ASP A 80 3.71 -4.37 11.62
N LYS A 81 4.22 -3.15 11.40
CA LYS A 81 3.43 -1.92 11.63
C LYS A 81 2.21 -1.82 10.71
N PHE A 82 2.27 -2.44 9.53
CA PHE A 82 1.11 -2.53 8.65
C PHE A 82 0.05 -3.49 9.20
N ARG A 83 0.47 -4.60 9.80
CA ARG A 83 -0.46 -5.53 10.46
C ARG A 83 -1.22 -4.83 11.58
N GLU A 84 -0.54 -4.01 12.39
CA GLU A 84 -1.20 -3.19 13.43
C GLU A 84 -2.24 -2.21 12.87
N ALA A 85 -1.97 -1.64 11.70
CA ALA A 85 -2.89 -0.71 11.04
C ALA A 85 -4.10 -1.42 10.41
N LEU A 86 -3.85 -2.55 9.74
CA LEU A 86 -4.80 -3.23 8.87
C LEU A 86 -5.62 -4.29 9.58
N TYR A 87 -5.13 -4.93 10.63
CA TYR A 87 -5.85 -6.01 11.32
C TYR A 87 -6.89 -5.50 12.33
N LYS A 88 -7.47 -4.33 12.06
CA LYS A 88 -8.63 -3.80 12.78
C LYS A 88 -9.91 -4.40 12.19
N PRO A 89 -10.92 -4.78 12.99
CA PRO A 89 -12.13 -5.48 12.50
C PRO A 89 -12.84 -4.82 11.32
N ARG A 90 -12.79 -3.49 11.22
CA ARG A 90 -13.44 -2.72 10.16
C ARG A 90 -12.59 -2.53 8.90
N TYR A 91 -11.27 -2.69 9.03
CA TYR A 91 -10.30 -2.36 7.99
C TYR A 91 -9.44 -3.56 7.60
N TRP A 92 -9.88 -4.77 7.97
CA TRP A 92 -9.15 -6.01 7.75
C TRP A 92 -8.77 -6.17 6.28
N ARG A 93 -7.47 -6.32 6.04
CA ARG A 93 -6.86 -6.60 4.74
C ARG A 93 -5.69 -7.56 4.93
N GLU A 94 -5.59 -8.57 4.07
CA GLU A 94 -4.52 -9.56 4.11
C GLU A 94 -3.28 -9.13 3.32
N PHE A 95 -3.48 -8.20 2.39
CA PHE A 95 -2.43 -7.56 1.60
C PHE A 95 -2.69 -6.05 1.45
N ILE A 96 -1.65 -5.33 1.03
CA ILE A 96 -1.81 -3.99 0.43
C ILE A 96 -1.27 -3.98 -0.98
N THR A 97 -1.91 -3.21 -1.84
CA THR A 97 -1.37 -2.87 -3.15
C THR A 97 -0.82 -1.44 -3.10
N ILE A 98 0.44 -1.28 -3.48
CA ILE A 98 1.09 0.02 -3.64
C ILE A 98 1.54 0.18 -5.09
N MET A 99 1.56 1.41 -5.56
CA MET A 99 2.01 1.77 -6.90
C MET A 99 3.19 2.73 -6.77
N ILE A 100 4.20 2.53 -7.62
CA ILE A 100 5.35 3.42 -7.73
C ILE A 100 5.30 4.08 -9.10
N GLU A 101 5.44 5.40 -9.11
CA GLU A 101 5.50 6.20 -10.34
C GLU A 101 6.43 7.39 -10.11
N GLY A 102 7.54 7.42 -10.86
CA GLY A 102 8.54 8.47 -10.72
C GLY A 102 9.10 8.54 -9.29
N ASN A 103 8.88 9.67 -8.61
CA ASN A 103 9.35 9.91 -7.24
C ASN A 103 8.25 9.73 -6.18
N LYS A 104 7.17 9.01 -6.48
CA LYS A 104 6.07 8.78 -5.55
C LYS A 104 5.76 7.29 -5.39
N LEU A 105 5.37 6.93 -4.18
CA LEU A 105 4.73 5.67 -3.82
C LEU A 105 3.34 6.01 -3.31
N TYR A 106 2.30 5.39 -3.86
CA TYR A 106 0.93 5.61 -3.41
C TYR A 106 0.17 4.31 -3.19
N THR A 107 -0.82 4.36 -2.29
CA THR A 107 -1.75 3.24 -2.07
C THR A 107 -2.70 3.10 -3.25
N SER A 108 -3.06 1.87 -3.56
CA SER A 108 -4.11 1.55 -4.53
C SER A 108 -5.53 1.75 -3.98
N PRO A 109 -6.54 1.94 -4.85
CA PRO A 109 -7.94 2.09 -4.46
C PRO A 109 -8.53 0.89 -3.69
N ASP A 110 -7.92 -0.29 -3.76
CA ASP A 110 -8.35 -1.52 -3.07
C ASP A 110 -8.38 -1.41 -1.53
N LEU A 111 -7.63 -0.47 -0.98
CA LEU A 111 -7.73 -0.12 0.44
C LEU A 111 -9.08 0.51 0.81
N GLY A 112 -9.83 1.06 -0.16
CA GLY A 112 -11.14 1.67 0.06
C GLY A 112 -11.08 2.89 0.99
N LEU A 113 -10.00 3.65 0.93
CA LEU A 113 -9.88 4.88 1.72
C LEU A 113 -10.85 5.92 1.15
N GLN A 114 -11.66 6.49 2.04
CA GLN A 114 -12.60 7.55 1.72
C GLN A 114 -12.10 8.88 2.24
N THR A 115 -12.38 9.95 1.49
CA THR A 115 -12.14 11.33 1.91
C THR A 115 -12.77 11.61 3.27
N PHE A 116 -12.13 12.46 4.06
CA PHE A 116 -12.56 12.82 5.39
C PHE A 116 -12.46 14.34 5.61
N ASN A 117 -13.32 14.86 6.49
CA ASN A 117 -13.34 16.29 6.79
C ASN A 117 -12.02 16.75 7.42
N GLY A 118 -11.45 17.83 6.89
CA GLY A 118 -10.18 18.38 7.36
C GLY A 118 -8.94 17.75 6.72
N VAL A 119 -9.08 17.03 5.60
CA VAL A 119 -7.94 16.47 4.84
C VAL A 119 -6.88 17.54 4.52
N ASP A 120 -7.29 18.75 4.14
CA ASP A 120 -6.38 19.87 3.86
C ASP A 120 -5.53 20.24 5.08
N LEU A 121 -6.15 20.34 6.26
CA LEU A 121 -5.46 20.63 7.53
C LEU A 121 -4.46 19.54 7.90
N VAL A 122 -4.81 18.28 7.62
CA VAL A 122 -3.92 17.14 7.84
C VAL A 122 -2.75 17.19 6.85
N ASN A 123 -3.02 17.51 5.58
CA ASN A 123 -2.01 17.66 4.54
C ASN A 123 -1.02 18.80 4.85
N ASP A 124 -1.47 19.92 5.40
CA ASP A 124 -0.59 21.03 5.82
C ASP A 124 0.49 20.58 6.81
N ILE A 125 0.17 19.61 7.66
CA ILE A 125 1.12 19.02 8.62
C ILE A 125 1.93 17.90 7.95
N ALA A 126 1.25 17.01 7.23
CA ALA A 126 1.80 15.77 6.69
C ALA A 126 2.82 15.99 5.56
N ARG A 127 2.64 17.03 4.73
CA ARG A 127 3.55 17.35 3.62
C ARG A 127 4.99 17.59 4.07
N SER A 128 5.18 18.16 5.27
CA SER A 128 6.52 18.35 5.87
C SER A 128 7.28 17.02 6.13
N LYS A 129 6.56 15.89 6.09
CA LYS A 129 7.09 14.53 6.22
C LYS A 129 7.07 13.76 4.90
N GLY A 130 6.78 14.43 3.78
CA GLY A 130 6.64 13.79 2.47
C GLY A 130 5.48 12.80 2.42
N ILE A 131 4.35 13.15 3.07
CA ILE A 131 3.10 12.39 3.08
C ILE A 131 2.00 13.31 2.56
N GLU A 132 1.15 12.82 1.68
CA GLU A 132 -0.02 13.54 1.17
C GLU A 132 -1.22 12.59 1.06
N TYR A 133 -2.37 13.04 1.51
CA TYR A 133 -3.66 12.38 1.28
C TYR A 133 -4.28 13.05 0.06
N GLU A 134 -4.23 12.36 -1.08
CA GLU A 134 -4.69 12.87 -2.37
C GLU A 134 -6.12 12.39 -2.62
N ASP A 135 -7.02 13.32 -2.95
CA ASP A 135 -8.38 13.02 -3.39
C ASP A 135 -8.37 12.83 -4.92
N ILE A 136 -8.73 11.64 -5.38
CA ILE A 136 -8.78 11.26 -6.78
C ILE A 136 -10.21 10.86 -7.10
N ASP A 137 -10.94 11.80 -7.68
CA ASP A 137 -12.35 11.70 -8.04
C ASP A 137 -13.26 11.22 -6.87
N ASP A 138 -13.36 9.90 -6.66
CA ASP A 138 -14.27 9.25 -5.71
C ASP A 138 -13.53 8.47 -4.61
N TYR A 139 -12.19 8.51 -4.56
CA TYR A 139 -11.41 7.80 -3.55
C TYR A 139 -10.22 8.61 -3.05
N LEU A 140 -9.81 8.30 -1.82
CA LEU A 140 -8.60 8.86 -1.23
C LEU A 140 -7.43 7.89 -1.45
N ARG A 141 -6.24 8.41 -1.74
CA ARG A 141 -5.00 7.64 -1.66
C ARG A 141 -3.97 8.34 -0.79
N ILE A 142 -3.09 7.55 -0.19
CA ILE A 142 -1.93 8.06 0.53
C ILE A 142 -0.74 8.03 -0.43
N SER A 143 -0.16 9.19 -0.71
CA SER A 143 1.08 9.36 -1.48
C SER A 143 2.25 9.66 -0.56
N ILE A 144 3.40 9.06 -0.85
CA ILE A 144 4.67 9.20 -0.13
C ILE A 144 5.76 9.59 -1.11
N ASP A 145 6.51 10.63 -0.78
CA ASP A 145 7.67 11.04 -1.58
C ASP A 145 8.82 10.03 -1.44
N LEU A 146 9.35 9.61 -2.59
CA LEU A 146 10.51 8.72 -2.72
C LEU A 146 11.76 9.50 -3.15
N SER A 147 12.90 9.03 -2.67
CA SER A 147 14.21 9.40 -3.22
C SER A 147 14.67 8.36 -4.23
N ARG A 148 15.21 8.81 -5.37
CA ARG A 148 15.74 7.96 -6.44
C ARG A 148 17.28 8.04 -6.53
N PRO A 149 17.99 6.95 -6.85
CA PRO A 149 17.47 5.58 -7.03
C PRO A 149 16.90 5.02 -5.72
N LEU A 150 15.92 4.11 -5.83
CA LEU A 150 15.33 3.47 -4.66
C LEU A 150 16.37 2.52 -4.03
N THR A 151 16.61 2.68 -2.74
CA THR A 151 17.51 1.81 -1.96
C THR A 151 16.71 1.07 -0.89
N LYS A 152 17.33 0.08 -0.25
CA LYS A 152 16.75 -0.60 0.91
C LYS A 152 16.34 0.42 1.99
N GLU A 153 17.20 1.38 2.29
CA GLU A 153 16.98 2.36 3.36
C GLU A 153 15.84 3.31 3.00
N SER A 154 15.81 3.84 1.77
CA SER A 154 14.77 4.77 1.34
C SER A 154 13.41 4.09 1.20
N LEU A 155 13.36 2.82 0.76
CA LEU A 155 12.14 2.02 0.77
C LEU A 155 11.64 1.79 2.20
N ASN A 156 12.51 1.40 3.13
CA ASN A 156 12.12 1.17 4.52
C ASN A 156 11.55 2.44 5.18
N ASP A 157 12.16 3.60 4.93
CA ASP A 157 11.63 4.88 5.41
C ASP A 157 10.27 5.21 4.77
N ALA A 158 10.11 5.01 3.46
CA ALA A 158 8.85 5.23 2.77
C ALA A 158 7.73 4.32 3.30
N MET A 159 8.02 3.03 3.50
CA MET A 159 7.07 2.07 4.08
C MET A 159 6.73 2.42 5.53
N GLU A 160 7.68 2.93 6.33
CA GLU A 160 7.37 3.43 7.66
C GLU A 160 6.45 4.66 7.63
N ARG A 161 6.71 5.63 6.74
CA ARG A 161 5.84 6.80 6.56
C ARG A 161 4.45 6.39 6.11
N LEU A 162 4.34 5.45 5.18
CA LEU A 162 3.08 4.89 4.72
C LEU A 162 2.28 4.24 5.87
N SER A 163 2.93 3.40 6.68
CA SER A 163 2.28 2.77 7.85
C SER A 163 1.74 3.81 8.86
N LYS A 164 2.51 4.88 9.10
CA LYS A 164 2.11 5.97 10.00
C LYS A 164 0.95 6.78 9.44
N ALA A 165 0.97 7.06 8.14
CA ALA A 165 -0.11 7.76 7.44
C ALA A 165 -1.41 6.94 7.52
N LEU A 166 -1.33 5.63 7.26
CA LEU A 166 -2.48 4.74 7.37
C LEU A 166 -3.05 4.66 8.80
N LEU A 167 -2.18 4.57 9.80
CA LEU A 167 -2.59 4.62 11.21
C LEU A 167 -3.26 5.96 11.57
N LEU A 168 -2.72 7.08 11.06
CA LEU A 168 -3.29 8.40 11.28
C LEU A 168 -4.68 8.51 10.63
N TYR A 169 -4.84 8.05 9.39
CA TYR A 169 -6.13 7.98 8.71
C TYR A 169 -7.18 7.26 9.56
N TYR A 170 -6.90 6.03 10.01
CA TYR A 170 -7.86 5.28 10.81
C TYR A 170 -8.19 5.95 12.15
N LYS A 171 -7.19 6.54 12.82
CA LYS A 171 -7.44 7.30 14.05
C LYS A 171 -8.35 8.50 13.81
N ILE A 172 -8.16 9.24 12.72
CA ILE A 172 -9.03 10.37 12.36
C ILE A 172 -10.47 9.89 12.16
N LYS A 173 -10.67 8.79 11.42
CA LYS A 173 -12.01 8.21 11.21
C LYS A 173 -12.66 7.81 12.54
N GLU A 174 -11.92 7.15 13.43
CA GLU A 174 -12.40 6.78 14.77
C GLU A 174 -12.83 8.02 15.58
N TYR A 175 -12.02 9.08 15.59
CA TYR A 175 -12.38 10.34 16.28
C TYR A 175 -13.59 11.04 15.67
N GLN A 176 -13.71 11.05 14.34
CA GLN A 176 -14.87 11.64 13.66
C GLN A 176 -16.17 10.91 14.02
N GLU A 177 -16.13 9.58 14.10
CA GLU A 177 -17.30 8.78 14.48
C GLU A 177 -17.72 8.98 15.92
N ASP A 178 -16.76 9.05 16.85
CA ASP A 178 -17.02 9.34 18.27
C ASP A 178 -17.66 10.73 18.44
N ILE A 179 -17.11 11.75 17.78
CA ILE A 179 -17.68 13.11 17.82
C ILE A 179 -19.08 13.14 17.22
N ALA A 180 -19.29 12.51 16.06
CA ALA A 180 -20.60 12.46 15.42
C ALA A 180 -21.65 11.77 16.30
N SER A 181 -21.29 10.64 16.92
CA SER A 181 -22.17 9.89 17.82
C SER A 181 -22.56 10.71 19.06
N LYS A 182 -21.60 11.41 19.67
CA LYS A 182 -21.84 12.29 20.82
C LYS A 182 -22.75 13.47 20.46
N LEU A 183 -22.49 14.13 19.34
CA LEU A 183 -23.32 15.25 18.87
C LEU A 183 -24.74 14.81 18.54
N ALA A 184 -24.90 13.67 17.86
CA ALA A 184 -26.22 13.12 17.54
C ALA A 184 -27.02 12.80 18.82
N SER A 185 -26.37 12.19 19.81
CA SER A 185 -27.00 11.87 21.09
C SER A 185 -27.46 13.12 21.84
N GLN A 186 -26.68 14.21 21.80
CA GLN A 186 -27.02 15.48 22.45
C GLN A 186 -28.14 16.25 21.75
N MET A 187 -28.22 16.17 20.43
CA MET A 187 -29.18 16.94 19.64
C MET A 187 -30.54 16.23 19.49
N LEU A 188 -30.56 14.90 19.59
CA LEU A 188 -31.77 14.08 19.43
C LEU A 188 -32.36 13.59 20.76
N SER A 189 -31.71 13.89 21.90
CA SER A 189 -32.26 13.73 23.25
C SER A 189 -33.15 14.91 23.63
#